data_AF-F1SL35-F1
#
_entry.id   AF-F1SL35-F1
#
_cell.length_a   1.000
_cell.length_b   1.000
_cell.length_c   1.000
_cell.angle_alpha   90.00
_cell.angle_beta   90.00
_cell.angle_gamma   90.00
#
_symmetry.space_group_name_H-M   'P 1'
#
loop_
_entity.id
_entity.type
_entity.pdbx_description
1 polymer ?
#
loop_
_entity_poly.entity_id
_entity_poly.type
_entity_poly.pdbx_seq_one_letter_code
_entity_poly.pdbx_strand_id
1 'polypeptide(L)'
;MALPIKPSSALNTFISRFLGKLARRKARDAGKSTEPSTTAITLGYWDIRGLAHAIRLLLEYTGSNYEERKYMMGDPPDYDRSQWLNERSKLGLDFPNLPYLIDGPHKLTQSNAILRYIARKHNMCGETEKEKIQVDILESQVMDVRLHMARVCYSSDFEKLKPGYVDEIPEKMRLFSAFLGKGPWFAGHTLTYVDFLAYDILDLHRIFEPKCLDEFPNLKDFITRFEGLKKISAYMKSSRFLPRPLFLKIAMWGNK
;
A
#
# COMPACT_ATOMS: atom_id res chain seq x y z
N MET A 1 -55.52 37.49 -1.67
CA MET A 1 -54.95 37.55 -0.30
C MET A 1 -54.96 36.13 0.24
N ALA A 2 -53.81 35.43 0.26
CA ALA A 2 -53.73 34.04 0.70
C ALA A 2 -53.33 33.99 2.19
N LEU A 3 -54.14 33.33 3.02
CA LEU A 3 -53.89 33.15 4.46
C LEU A 3 -52.82 32.07 4.69
N PRO A 4 -51.90 32.25 5.66
CA PRO A 4 -50.85 31.27 5.93
C PRO A 4 -51.40 30.07 6.71
N ILE A 5 -51.19 28.87 6.17
CA ILE A 5 -51.51 27.60 6.83
C ILE A 5 -50.47 27.35 7.92
N LYS A 6 -50.87 27.41 9.20
CA LYS A 6 -50.00 27.01 10.32
C LYS A 6 -49.92 25.48 10.37
N PRO A 7 -48.72 24.87 10.42
CA PRO A 7 -48.59 23.42 10.54
C PRO A 7 -49.16 22.91 11.87
N SER A 8 -49.84 21.76 11.83
CA SER A 8 -50.51 21.17 12.99
C SER A 8 -49.52 20.69 14.06
N SER A 9 -49.94 20.71 15.33
CA SER A 9 -49.14 20.27 16.48
C SER A 9 -48.61 18.83 16.35
N ALA A 10 -49.32 17.98 15.60
CA ALA A 10 -48.90 16.62 15.32
C ALA A 10 -47.66 16.55 14.43
N LEU A 11 -47.53 17.44 13.44
CA LEU A 11 -46.37 17.50 12.54
C LEU A 11 -45.11 17.96 13.27
N ASN A 12 -45.24 18.96 14.15
CA ASN A 12 -44.13 19.44 14.98
C ASN A 12 -43.65 18.36 15.97
N THR A 13 -44.58 17.57 16.52
CA THR A 13 -44.25 16.46 17.43
C THR A 13 -43.51 15.33 16.70
N PHE A 14 -43.92 15.03 15.46
CA PHE A 14 -43.26 14.01 14.64
C PHE A 14 -41.83 14.42 14.25
N ILE A 15 -41.63 15.66 13.81
CA ILE A 15 -40.31 16.20 13.44
C ILE A 15 -39.37 16.19 14.66
N SER A 16 -39.84 16.62 15.83
CA SER A 16 -39.05 16.60 17.07
C SER A 16 -38.64 15.17 17.46
N ARG A 17 -39.54 14.20 17.38
CA ARG A 17 -39.23 12.78 17.65
C ARG A 17 -38.26 12.19 16.63
N PHE A 18 -38.38 12.54 15.35
CA PHE A 18 -37.48 12.08 14.29
C PHE A 18 -36.07 12.64 14.47
N LEU A 19 -35.95 13.95 14.71
CA LEU A 19 -34.67 14.61 14.98
C LEU A 19 -34.01 14.06 16.26
N GLY A 20 -34.80 13.79 17.30
CA GLY A 20 -34.31 13.15 18.54
C GLY A 20 -33.84 11.71 18.35
N LYS A 21 -34.41 10.94 17.41
CA LYS A 21 -33.91 9.60 17.03
C LYS A 21 -32.64 9.70 16.18
N LEU A 22 -32.58 10.66 15.25
CA LEU A 22 -31.42 10.89 14.41
C LEU A 22 -30.20 11.35 15.24
N ALA A 23 -30.41 12.26 16.20
CA ALA A 23 -29.38 12.71 17.12
C ALA A 23 -28.87 11.57 18.03
N ARG A 24 -29.77 10.72 18.54
CA ARG A 24 -29.39 9.53 19.33
C ARG A 24 -28.62 8.50 18.51
N ARG A 25 -28.95 8.31 17.23
CA ARG A 25 -28.21 7.44 16.32
C ARG A 25 -26.82 8.00 16.02
N LYS A 26 -26.73 9.30 15.74
CA LYS A 26 -25.46 10.00 15.51
C LYS A 26 -24.56 10.00 16.75
N ALA A 27 -25.12 10.12 17.96
CA ALA A 27 -24.40 10.01 19.23
C ALA A 27 -23.94 8.57 19.53
N ARG A 28 -24.74 7.56 19.16
CA ARG A 28 -24.38 6.14 19.28
C ARG A 28 -23.28 5.74 18.30
N ASP A 29 -23.26 6.34 17.11
CA ASP A 29 -22.18 6.16 16.13
C ASP A 29 -20.93 6.97 16.50
N ALA A 30 -21.07 8.14 17.13
CA ALA A 30 -19.97 8.94 17.67
C ALA A 30 -19.35 8.36 18.97
N GLY A 31 -20.09 7.52 19.70
CA GLY A 31 -19.66 6.87 20.93
C GLY A 31 -18.92 5.54 20.73
N LYS A 32 -18.85 5.02 19.50
CA LYS A 32 -17.93 3.93 19.15
C LYS A 32 -16.52 4.49 18.95
N SER A 33 -15.94 4.94 20.06
CA SER A 33 -14.49 4.93 20.17
C SER A 33 -14.07 3.46 20.08
N THR A 34 -13.34 3.13 19.01
CA THR A 34 -12.58 1.87 18.95
C THR A 34 -11.54 1.97 20.06
N GLU A 35 -11.76 1.25 21.16
CA GLU A 35 -10.67 0.96 22.09
C GLU A 35 -9.46 0.50 21.27
N PRO A 36 -8.26 1.05 21.49
CA PRO A 36 -7.08 0.59 20.79
C PRO A 36 -6.90 -0.89 21.14
N SER A 37 -7.03 -1.74 20.13
CA SER A 37 -6.64 -3.14 20.21
C SER A 37 -5.24 -3.20 20.80
N THR A 38 -5.11 -3.79 21.98
CA THR A 38 -3.83 -3.96 22.69
C THR A 38 -2.93 -4.99 22.02
N THR A 39 -3.42 -5.70 21.00
CA THR A 39 -2.65 -6.69 20.24
C THR A 39 -1.97 -6.03 19.04
N ALA A 40 -0.69 -6.34 18.85
CA ALA A 40 0.07 -5.89 17.69
C ALA A 40 -0.55 -6.44 16.39
N ILE A 41 -0.53 -5.62 15.34
CA ILE A 41 -0.88 -6.04 13.98
C ILE A 41 0.08 -7.17 13.56
N THR A 42 -0.41 -8.22 12.90
CA THR A 42 0.47 -9.23 12.28
C THR A 42 0.50 -9.05 10.77
N LEU A 43 1.68 -8.74 10.21
CA LEU A 43 1.93 -8.79 8.77
C LEU A 43 2.54 -10.14 8.41
N GLY A 44 1.91 -10.90 7.51
CA GLY A 44 2.47 -12.15 7.01
C GLY A 44 2.98 -12.03 5.58
N TYR A 45 4.24 -12.40 5.34
CA TYR A 45 4.81 -12.47 4.00
C TYR A 45 6.02 -13.39 3.95
N TRP A 46 6.52 -13.65 2.74
CA TRP A 46 7.84 -14.27 2.56
C TRP A 46 8.95 -13.37 3.13
N ASP A 47 10.06 -13.97 3.58
CA ASP A 47 11.25 -13.24 4.04
C ASP A 47 12.07 -12.67 2.87
N ILE A 48 11.39 -11.86 2.06
CA ILE A 48 11.92 -11.11 0.93
C ILE A 48 11.29 -9.70 0.95
N ARG A 49 11.82 -8.78 0.14
CA ARG A 49 11.19 -7.47 -0.12
C ARG A 49 9.79 -7.64 -0.72
N GLY A 50 9.71 -8.16 -1.95
CA GLY A 50 8.48 -8.47 -2.69
C GLY A 50 7.35 -7.44 -2.57
N LEU A 51 6.11 -7.94 -2.53
CA LEU A 51 4.89 -7.12 -2.44
C LEU A 51 4.68 -6.46 -1.07
N ALA A 52 5.41 -6.90 -0.03
CA ALA A 52 5.25 -6.37 1.32
C ALA A 52 6.06 -5.10 1.58
N HIS A 53 6.96 -4.69 0.68
CA HIS A 53 7.86 -3.56 0.94
C HIS A 53 7.11 -2.26 1.23
N ALA A 54 6.18 -1.87 0.36
CA ALA A 54 5.34 -0.69 0.58
C ALA A 54 4.51 -0.78 1.87
N ILE A 55 4.06 -1.98 2.25
CA ILE A 55 3.28 -2.22 3.48
C ILE A 55 4.16 -1.99 4.72
N ARG A 56 5.37 -2.58 4.75
CA ARG A 56 6.33 -2.40 5.85
C ARG A 56 6.70 -0.93 6.02
N LEU A 57 7.01 -0.23 4.92
CA LEU A 57 7.30 1.20 4.93
C LEU A 57 6.12 2.02 5.48
N LEU A 58 4.88 1.69 5.07
CA LEU A 58 3.70 2.40 5.52
C LEU A 58 3.44 2.19 7.02
N LEU A 59 3.55 0.96 7.52
CA LEU A 59 3.42 0.64 8.95
C LEU A 59 4.44 1.38 9.80
N GLU A 60 5.70 1.44 9.35
CA GLU A 60 6.78 2.18 10.01
C GLU A 60 6.51 3.69 10.01
N TYR A 61 6.05 4.24 8.87
CA TYR A 61 5.70 5.66 8.75
C TYR A 61 4.54 6.06 9.67
N THR A 62 3.48 5.24 9.73
CA THR A 62 2.33 5.48 10.61
C THR A 62 2.64 5.21 12.08
N GLY A 63 3.78 4.57 12.38
CA GLY A 63 4.14 4.15 13.74
C GLY A 63 3.21 3.07 14.28
N SER A 64 2.67 2.24 13.40
CA SER A 64 1.80 1.14 13.78
C SER A 64 2.59 0.11 14.61
N ASN A 65 1.99 -0.37 15.70
CA ASN A 65 2.55 -1.49 16.45
C ASN A 65 2.27 -2.78 15.69
N TYR A 66 3.31 -3.40 15.11
CA TYR A 66 3.16 -4.62 14.32
C TYR A 66 4.31 -5.60 14.53
N GLU A 67 4.00 -6.88 14.35
CA GLU A 67 4.95 -7.98 14.23
C GLU A 67 4.86 -8.58 12.83
N GLU A 68 5.94 -9.23 12.39
CA GLU A 68 6.00 -9.85 11.07
C GLU A 68 6.14 -11.37 11.16
N ARG A 69 5.18 -12.09 10.60
CA ARG A 69 5.29 -13.52 10.33
C ARG A 69 6.00 -13.72 8.99
N LYS A 70 7.30 -13.98 9.07
CA LYS A 70 8.15 -14.25 7.91
C LYS A 70 8.16 -15.73 7.57
N TYR A 71 7.77 -16.06 6.35
CA TYR A 71 7.83 -17.41 5.80
C TYR A 71 9.11 -17.59 4.99
N MET A 72 9.80 -18.70 5.18
CA MET A 72 10.98 -19.06 4.39
C MET A 72 10.60 -20.00 3.24
N MET A 73 11.16 -19.73 2.07
CA MET A 73 11.20 -20.69 0.97
C MET A 73 12.48 -21.52 1.10
N GLY A 74 12.36 -22.85 1.00
CA GLY A 74 13.49 -23.78 0.97
C GLY A 74 14.44 -23.51 -0.20
N ASP A 75 15.61 -24.13 -0.17
CA ASP A 75 16.61 -24.00 -1.22
C ASP A 75 16.27 -24.84 -2.47
N PRO A 76 16.88 -24.53 -3.63
CA PRO A 76 16.80 -25.39 -4.80
C PRO A 76 17.30 -26.83 -4.50
N PRO A 77 16.76 -27.85 -5.18
CA PRO A 77 15.74 -27.76 -6.24
C PRO A 77 14.30 -27.75 -5.72
N ASP A 78 14.08 -28.04 -4.44
CA ASP A 78 12.75 -28.34 -3.90
C ASP A 78 11.90 -27.10 -3.62
N TYR A 79 12.55 -25.97 -3.28
CA TYR A 79 11.90 -24.70 -2.97
C TYR A 79 10.74 -24.84 -1.98
N ASP A 80 10.94 -25.62 -0.90
CA ASP A 80 9.90 -25.97 0.06
C ASP A 80 9.12 -24.75 0.57
N ARG A 81 7.79 -24.87 0.59
CA ARG A 81 6.86 -23.82 1.03
C ARG A 81 6.02 -24.25 2.22
N SER A 82 6.38 -25.37 2.87
CA SER A 82 5.61 -26.01 3.93
C SER A 82 5.25 -25.04 5.07
N GLN A 83 6.16 -24.14 5.44
CA GLN A 83 5.90 -23.14 6.50
C GLN A 83 4.61 -22.34 6.25
N TRP A 84 4.39 -21.89 5.01
CA TRP A 84 3.17 -21.18 4.64
C TRP A 84 2.00 -22.15 4.41
N LEU A 85 2.23 -23.21 3.64
CA LEU A 85 1.16 -24.13 3.24
C LEU A 85 0.48 -24.81 4.44
N ASN A 86 1.23 -25.07 5.52
CA ASN A 86 0.74 -25.68 6.75
C ASN A 86 -0.03 -24.72 7.67
N GLU A 87 0.10 -23.40 7.46
CA GLU A 87 -0.56 -22.36 8.28
C GLU A 87 -1.73 -21.69 7.56
N ARG A 88 -1.70 -21.55 6.24
CA ARG A 88 -2.64 -20.69 5.48
C ARG A 88 -4.11 -20.93 5.76
N SER A 89 -4.53 -22.17 5.98
CA SER A 89 -5.93 -22.54 6.24
C SER A 89 -6.36 -22.28 7.68
N LYS A 90 -5.42 -22.12 8.61
CA LYS A 90 -5.67 -21.94 10.05
C LYS A 90 -5.84 -20.47 10.43
N LEU A 91 -5.46 -19.55 9.55
CA LEU A 91 -5.48 -18.11 9.82
C LEU A 91 -6.89 -17.50 9.72
N GLY A 92 -7.85 -18.21 9.10
CA GLY A 92 -9.21 -17.72 8.88
C GLY A 92 -9.26 -16.51 7.94
N LEU A 93 -8.44 -16.52 6.89
CA LEU A 93 -8.47 -15.54 5.80
C LEU A 93 -9.55 -15.95 4.79
N ASP A 94 -10.35 -15.00 4.29
CA ASP A 94 -11.40 -15.29 3.29
C ASP A 94 -10.80 -15.83 1.98
N PHE A 95 -9.70 -15.22 1.53
CA PHE A 95 -8.91 -15.64 0.38
C PHE A 95 -7.45 -15.83 0.81
N PRO A 96 -7.05 -17.02 1.31
CA PRO A 96 -5.72 -17.25 1.87
C PRO A 96 -4.60 -16.95 0.86
N ASN A 97 -3.82 -15.90 1.13
CA ASN A 97 -2.77 -15.42 0.23
C ASN A 97 -1.70 -14.64 1.01
N LEU A 98 -0.57 -14.35 0.36
CA LEU A 98 0.51 -13.50 0.87
C LEU A 98 0.66 -12.26 -0.03
N PRO A 99 0.79 -11.04 0.52
CA PRO A 99 0.76 -10.72 1.94
C PRO A 99 -0.63 -10.81 2.56
N TYR A 100 -0.67 -11.04 3.87
CA TYR A 100 -1.85 -10.87 4.70
C TYR A 100 -1.58 -9.88 5.85
N LEU A 101 -2.64 -9.26 6.37
CA LEU A 101 -2.59 -8.44 7.58
C LEU A 101 -3.72 -8.85 8.53
N ILE A 102 -3.39 -9.10 9.79
CA ILE A 102 -4.35 -9.39 10.86
C ILE A 102 -4.27 -8.25 11.89
N ASP A 103 -5.40 -7.60 12.12
CA ASP A 103 -5.57 -6.49 13.06
C ASP A 103 -6.86 -6.69 13.85
N GLY A 104 -6.74 -7.34 15.01
CA GLY A 104 -7.85 -7.81 15.82
C GLY A 104 -8.81 -8.69 14.98
N PRO A 105 -10.09 -8.31 14.81
CA PRO A 105 -11.05 -9.07 14.02
C PRO A 105 -10.86 -8.91 12.50
N HIS A 106 -10.06 -7.93 12.05
CA HIS A 106 -9.86 -7.67 10.63
C HIS A 106 -8.74 -8.55 10.06
N LYS A 107 -9.08 -9.32 9.03
CA LYS A 107 -8.17 -10.25 8.38
C LYS A 107 -8.18 -9.98 6.88
N LEU A 108 -7.10 -9.41 6.38
CA LEU A 108 -7.01 -8.91 5.00
C LEU A 108 -5.97 -9.67 4.21
N THR A 109 -6.24 -9.88 2.93
CA THR A 109 -5.26 -10.25 1.91
C THR A 109 -5.31 -9.23 0.77
N GLN A 110 -4.43 -9.37 -0.23
CA GLN A 110 -4.17 -8.39 -1.31
C GLN A 110 -3.41 -7.16 -0.81
N SER A 111 -2.21 -6.93 -1.37
CA SER A 111 -1.32 -5.85 -0.93
C SER A 111 -1.97 -4.47 -0.99
N ASN A 112 -2.72 -4.19 -2.06
CA ASN A 112 -3.40 -2.91 -2.24
C ASN A 112 -4.55 -2.71 -1.24
N ALA A 113 -5.32 -3.76 -0.95
CA ALA A 113 -6.37 -3.69 0.06
C ALA A 113 -5.79 -3.45 1.47
N ILE A 114 -4.67 -4.09 1.79
CA ILE A 114 -3.92 -3.89 3.03
C ILE A 114 -3.42 -2.45 3.14
N LEU A 115 -2.78 -1.92 2.08
CA LEU A 115 -2.31 -0.52 2.05
C LEU A 115 -3.47 0.46 2.23
N ARG A 116 -4.57 0.29 1.49
CA ARG A 116 -5.76 1.13 1.62
C ARG A 116 -6.38 1.03 3.03
N TYR A 117 -6.34 -0.15 3.68
CA TYR A 117 -6.81 -0.32 5.05
C TYR A 117 -6.01 0.52 6.05
N ILE A 118 -4.67 0.41 6.00
CA ILE A 118 -3.78 1.22 6.85
C ILE A 118 -3.98 2.70 6.54
N ALA A 119 -3.98 3.07 5.25
CA ALA A 119 -4.13 4.44 4.80
C ALA A 119 -5.41 5.12 5.32
N ARG A 120 -6.56 4.41 5.30
CA ARG A 120 -7.82 4.93 5.82
C ARG A 120 -7.79 5.22 7.32
N LYS A 121 -7.02 4.46 8.11
CA LYS A 121 -6.85 4.74 9.55
C LYS A 121 -6.05 6.01 9.83
N HIS A 122 -5.31 6.51 8.83
CA HIS A 122 -4.38 7.63 8.96
C HIS A 122 -4.68 8.78 7.97
N ASN A 123 -5.84 8.78 7.31
CA ASN A 123 -6.26 9.79 6.32
C ASN A 123 -5.28 9.95 5.13
N MET A 124 -4.71 8.85 4.64
CA MET A 124 -3.69 8.85 3.57
C MET A 124 -4.23 8.37 2.21
N CYS A 125 -5.51 8.57 1.92
CA CYS A 125 -6.18 8.07 0.70
C CYS A 125 -6.48 9.14 -0.37
N GLY A 126 -6.03 10.38 -0.19
CA GLY A 126 -6.50 11.53 -0.96
C GLY A 126 -7.83 12.07 -0.40
N GLU A 127 -7.96 13.38 -0.35
CA GLU A 127 -9.10 14.06 0.27
C GLU A 127 -10.10 14.53 -0.78
N THR A 128 -9.59 15.18 -1.82
CA THR A 128 -10.42 15.69 -2.93
C THR A 128 -10.64 14.62 -4.00
N GLU A 129 -11.67 14.80 -4.82
CA GLU A 129 -11.96 13.89 -5.94
C GLU A 129 -10.78 13.78 -6.91
N LYS A 130 -10.09 14.90 -7.17
CA LYS A 130 -8.89 14.91 -8.01
C LYS A 130 -7.79 14.02 -7.44
N GLU A 131 -7.53 14.12 -6.13
CA GLU A 131 -6.49 13.33 -5.47
C GLU A 131 -6.86 11.84 -5.45
N LYS A 132 -8.14 11.51 -5.26
CA LYS A 132 -8.62 10.12 -5.33
C LYS A 132 -8.45 9.51 -6.71
N ILE A 133 -8.79 10.27 -7.76
CA ILE A 133 -8.54 9.86 -9.15
C ILE A 133 -7.05 9.60 -9.37
N GLN A 134 -6.18 10.50 -8.88
CA GLN A 134 -4.72 10.31 -9.02
C GLN A 134 -4.23 9.08 -8.27
N VAL A 135 -4.74 8.84 -7.06
CA VAL A 135 -4.46 7.66 -6.24
C VAL A 135 -4.86 6.38 -6.99
N ASP A 136 -6.09 6.31 -7.52
CA ASP A 136 -6.60 5.10 -8.15
C ASP A 136 -5.88 4.77 -9.47
N ILE A 137 -5.57 5.79 -10.27
CA ILE A 137 -4.77 5.64 -11.50
C ILE A 137 -3.38 5.13 -11.14
N LEU A 138 -2.71 5.76 -10.18
CA LEU A 138 -1.33 5.42 -9.86
C LEU A 138 -1.20 4.04 -9.21
N GLU A 139 -2.12 3.68 -8.31
CA GLU A 139 -2.13 2.34 -7.71
C GLU A 139 -2.18 1.25 -8.80
N SER A 140 -3.07 1.43 -9.78
CA SER A 140 -3.25 0.49 -10.90
C SER A 140 -2.01 0.47 -11.80
N GLN A 141 -1.50 1.64 -12.19
CA GLN A 141 -0.34 1.76 -13.06
C GLN A 141 0.93 1.16 -12.43
N VAL A 142 1.14 1.37 -11.13
CA VAL A 142 2.27 0.77 -10.40
C VAL A 142 2.16 -0.76 -10.40
N MET A 143 0.95 -1.31 -10.25
CA MET A 143 0.75 -2.76 -10.29
C MET A 143 1.07 -3.33 -11.66
N ASP A 144 0.62 -2.70 -12.75
CA ASP A 144 0.92 -3.16 -14.12
C ASP A 144 2.42 -3.19 -14.40
N VAL A 145 3.13 -2.12 -14.04
CA VAL A 145 4.59 -2.01 -14.21
C VAL A 145 5.31 -3.07 -13.37
N ARG A 146 4.87 -3.29 -12.14
CA ARG A 146 5.42 -4.32 -11.25
C ARG A 146 5.23 -5.73 -11.80
N LEU A 147 4.02 -6.05 -12.27
CA LEU A 147 3.72 -7.36 -12.84
C LEU A 147 4.52 -7.60 -14.11
N HIS A 148 4.73 -6.58 -14.94
CA HIS A 148 5.61 -6.68 -16.10
C HIS A 148 7.07 -7.00 -15.68
N MET A 149 7.63 -6.23 -14.74
CA MET A 149 8.98 -6.49 -14.23
C MET A 149 9.13 -7.90 -13.68
N ALA A 150 8.15 -8.34 -12.88
CA ALA A 150 8.15 -9.67 -12.28
C ALA A 150 8.12 -10.75 -13.38
N ARG A 151 7.29 -10.63 -14.42
CA ARG A 151 7.27 -11.59 -15.54
C ARG A 151 8.65 -11.74 -16.19
N VAL A 152 9.37 -10.64 -16.39
CA VAL A 152 10.73 -10.67 -16.94
C VAL A 152 11.69 -11.37 -15.95
N CYS A 153 11.70 -10.95 -14.68
CA CYS A 153 12.65 -11.44 -13.68
C CYS A 153 12.44 -12.91 -13.27
N TYR A 154 11.23 -13.44 -13.39
CA TYR A 154 10.92 -14.84 -13.11
C TYR A 154 11.00 -15.75 -14.36
N SER A 155 11.17 -15.19 -15.57
CA SER A 155 11.26 -15.97 -16.80
C SER A 155 12.61 -16.69 -16.90
N SER A 156 12.60 -17.97 -17.28
CA SER A 156 13.82 -18.72 -17.62
C SER A 156 14.59 -18.10 -18.79
N ASP A 157 13.93 -17.30 -19.63
CA ASP A 157 14.53 -16.55 -20.73
C ASP A 157 14.96 -15.12 -20.31
N PHE A 158 15.18 -14.85 -19.02
CA PHE A 158 15.53 -13.53 -18.49
C PHE A 158 16.60 -12.79 -19.30
N GLU A 159 17.71 -13.44 -19.64
CA GLU A 159 18.81 -12.82 -20.39
C GLU A 159 18.40 -12.38 -21.81
N LYS A 160 17.41 -13.04 -22.42
CA LYS A 160 16.87 -12.65 -23.74
C LYS A 160 15.86 -11.52 -23.62
N LEU A 161 15.06 -11.50 -22.55
CA LEU A 161 14.00 -10.51 -22.33
C LEU A 161 14.51 -9.19 -21.74
N LYS A 162 15.59 -9.25 -20.95
CA LYS A 162 16.15 -8.10 -20.24
C LYS A 162 16.45 -6.90 -21.15
N PRO A 163 17.14 -7.04 -22.32
CA PRO A 163 17.44 -5.89 -23.17
C PRO A 163 16.18 -5.14 -23.60
N GLY A 164 15.16 -5.85 -24.08
CA GLY A 164 13.89 -5.24 -24.48
C GLY A 164 13.19 -4.55 -23.30
N TYR A 165 13.22 -5.15 -22.11
CA TYR A 165 12.67 -4.50 -20.92
C TYR A 165 13.43 -3.21 -20.55
N VAL A 166 14.77 -3.21 -20.61
CA VAL A 166 15.61 -2.04 -20.36
C VAL A 166 15.29 -0.91 -21.35
N ASP A 167 15.10 -1.22 -22.62
CA ASP A 167 14.76 -0.24 -23.66
C ASP A 167 13.41 0.46 -23.38
N GLU A 168 12.49 -0.19 -22.68
CA GLU A 168 11.20 0.38 -22.31
C GLU A 168 11.22 1.21 -21.01
N ILE A 169 12.28 1.13 -20.19
CA ILE A 169 12.35 1.81 -18.89
C ILE A 169 12.28 3.35 -19.04
N PRO A 170 13.02 4.00 -19.97
CA PRO A 170 12.98 5.45 -20.11
C PRO A 170 11.57 6.00 -20.32
N GLU A 171 10.77 5.36 -21.18
CA GLU A 171 9.39 5.78 -21.44
C GLU A 171 8.50 5.62 -20.19
N LYS A 172 8.66 4.53 -19.42
CA LYS A 172 7.94 4.36 -18.15
C LYS A 172 8.30 5.47 -17.16
N MET A 173 9.59 5.75 -16.99
CA MET A 173 10.05 6.81 -16.08
C MET A 173 9.57 8.19 -16.54
N ARG A 174 9.54 8.46 -17.85
CA ARG A 174 8.95 9.68 -18.42
C ARG A 174 7.49 9.84 -18.05
N LEU A 175 6.69 8.76 -18.12
CA LEU A 175 5.27 8.78 -17.74
C LEU A 175 5.07 9.04 -16.24
N PHE A 176 5.83 8.38 -15.35
CA PHE A 176 5.80 8.67 -13.91
C PHE A 176 6.24 10.11 -13.60
N SER A 177 7.30 10.59 -14.26
CA SER A 177 7.81 11.95 -14.10
C SER A 177 6.75 12.99 -14.53
N ALA A 178 6.10 12.78 -15.67
CA ALA A 178 5.03 13.66 -16.14
C ALA A 178 3.82 13.65 -15.20
N PHE A 179 3.46 12.48 -14.66
CA PHE A 179 2.33 12.33 -13.73
C PHE A 179 2.59 12.99 -12.36
N LEU A 180 3.81 12.87 -11.82
CA LEU A 180 4.25 13.60 -10.61
C LEU A 180 4.26 15.13 -10.86
N GLY A 181 4.74 15.54 -12.04
CA GLY A 181 4.85 16.93 -12.42
C GLY A 181 5.76 17.72 -11.47
N LYS A 182 5.23 18.81 -10.92
CA LYS A 182 5.93 19.72 -9.98
C LYS A 182 5.56 19.48 -8.52
N GLY A 183 4.66 18.54 -8.23
CA GLY A 183 4.19 18.27 -6.88
C GLY A 183 5.25 17.55 -6.04
N PRO A 184 5.23 17.68 -4.71
CA PRO A 184 6.13 16.93 -3.84
C PRO A 184 5.75 15.43 -3.74
N TRP A 185 4.47 15.12 -3.95
CA TRP A 185 3.87 13.79 -3.86
C TRP A 185 2.95 13.53 -5.04
N PHE A 186 2.70 12.28 -5.36
CA PHE A 186 2.01 11.89 -6.58
C PHE A 186 0.53 12.26 -6.62
N ALA A 187 -0.14 12.23 -5.47
CA ALA A 187 -1.54 12.63 -5.37
C ALA A 187 -1.72 14.14 -5.16
N GLY A 188 -0.66 14.92 -4.96
CA GLY A 188 -0.76 16.35 -4.68
C GLY A 188 0.28 16.86 -3.68
N HIS A 189 -0.18 17.63 -2.69
CA HIS A 189 0.71 18.25 -1.69
C HIS A 189 0.88 17.42 -0.42
N THR A 190 0.02 16.42 -0.21
CA THR A 190 0.01 15.55 0.96
C THR A 190 0.49 14.15 0.58
N LEU A 191 1.24 13.53 1.48
CA LEU A 191 1.70 12.15 1.32
C LEU A 191 0.52 11.19 1.44
N THR A 192 0.40 10.26 0.50
CA THR A 192 -0.63 9.22 0.47
C THR A 192 0.00 7.84 0.38
N TYR A 193 -0.79 6.78 0.52
CA TYR A 193 -0.24 5.41 0.44
C TYR A 193 0.33 5.06 -0.95
N VAL A 194 -0.11 5.74 -2.02
CA VAL A 194 0.42 5.47 -3.36
C VAL A 194 1.84 5.98 -3.55
N ASP A 195 2.30 6.93 -2.73
CA ASP A 195 3.70 7.34 -2.73
C ASP A 195 4.62 6.21 -2.22
N PHE A 196 4.12 5.32 -1.34
CA PHE A 196 4.86 4.14 -0.88
C PHE A 196 4.96 3.08 -1.99
N LEU A 197 3.90 2.93 -2.78
CA LEU A 197 3.90 2.07 -3.97
C LEU A 197 4.84 2.62 -5.06
N ALA A 198 4.77 3.94 -5.31
CA ALA A 198 5.61 4.62 -6.27
C ALA A 198 7.09 4.57 -5.87
N TYR A 199 7.42 4.82 -4.60
CA TYR A 199 8.77 4.65 -4.07
C TYR A 199 9.29 3.24 -4.35
N ASP A 200 8.52 2.21 -3.97
CA ASP A 200 8.97 0.83 -4.12
C ASP A 200 9.23 0.46 -5.59
N ILE A 201 8.35 0.85 -6.51
CA ILE A 201 8.56 0.51 -7.93
C ILE A 201 9.70 1.32 -8.56
N LEU A 202 9.84 2.61 -8.23
CA LEU A 202 10.93 3.44 -8.75
C LEU A 202 12.28 2.98 -8.21
N ASP A 203 12.34 2.60 -6.93
CA ASP A 203 13.55 2.03 -6.33
C ASP A 203 13.89 0.65 -6.91
N LEU A 204 12.90 -0.19 -7.20
CA LEU A 204 13.13 -1.46 -7.92
C LEU A 204 13.77 -1.22 -9.30
N HIS A 205 13.30 -0.22 -10.05
CA HIS A 205 13.90 0.14 -11.34
C HIS A 205 15.30 0.73 -11.16
N ARG A 206 15.52 1.58 -10.15
CA ARG A 206 16.86 2.09 -9.78
C ARG A 206 17.83 0.97 -9.42
N ILE A 207 17.36 -0.11 -8.80
CA ILE A 207 18.23 -1.27 -8.50
C ILE A 207 18.50 -2.09 -9.76
N PHE A 208 17.53 -2.17 -10.67
CA PHE A 208 17.65 -2.94 -11.92
C PHE A 208 18.51 -2.24 -12.98
N GLU A 209 18.32 -0.94 -13.14
CA GLU A 209 19.02 -0.06 -14.08
C GLU A 209 19.39 1.25 -13.35
N PRO A 210 20.59 1.34 -12.74
CA PRO A 210 20.97 2.43 -11.82
C PRO A 210 20.84 3.86 -12.36
N LYS A 211 20.93 4.04 -13.68
CA LYS A 211 20.85 5.36 -14.33
C LYS A 211 19.45 5.72 -14.81
N CYS A 212 18.44 4.87 -14.58
CA CYS A 212 17.11 5.05 -15.15
C CYS A 212 16.39 6.34 -14.70
N LEU A 213 16.83 6.97 -13.62
CA LEU A 213 16.26 8.21 -13.09
C LEU A 213 17.08 9.47 -13.42
N ASP A 214 18.22 9.34 -14.12
CA ASP A 214 19.17 10.46 -14.27
C ASP A 214 18.58 11.64 -15.04
N GLU A 215 17.76 11.36 -16.05
CA GLU A 215 17.05 12.33 -16.88
C GLU A 215 15.78 12.89 -16.23
N PHE A 216 15.39 12.40 -15.05
CA PHE A 216 14.15 12.77 -14.37
C PHE A 216 14.42 13.36 -12.97
N PRO A 217 14.87 14.63 -12.88
CA PRO A 217 15.22 15.27 -11.61
C PRO A 217 14.10 15.21 -10.57
N ASN A 218 12.86 15.41 -10.97
CA ASN A 218 11.70 15.34 -10.08
C ASN A 218 11.50 13.95 -9.44
N LEU A 219 11.80 12.87 -10.16
CA LEU A 219 11.75 11.51 -9.60
C LEU A 219 12.92 11.26 -8.63
N LYS A 220 14.13 11.78 -8.94
CA LYS A 220 15.26 11.73 -7.99
C LYS A 220 14.96 12.52 -6.71
N ASP A 221 14.34 13.68 -6.85
CA ASP A 221 13.91 14.51 -5.72
C ASP A 221 12.82 13.80 -4.90
N PHE A 222 11.86 13.14 -5.55
CA PHE A 222 10.85 12.33 -4.89
C PHE A 222 11.47 11.20 -4.06
N ILE A 223 12.40 10.43 -4.63
CA ILE A 223 13.11 9.35 -3.93
C ILE A 223 13.85 9.90 -2.71
N THR A 224 14.62 10.98 -2.89
CA THR A 224 15.38 11.63 -1.81
C THR A 224 14.44 12.12 -0.70
N ARG A 225 13.31 12.73 -1.07
CA ARG A 225 12.31 13.24 -0.13
C ARG A 225 11.65 12.11 0.67
N PHE A 226 11.30 11.00 0.01
CA PHE A 226 10.68 9.85 0.65
C PHE A 226 11.65 9.17 1.64
N GLU A 227 12.89 8.91 1.22
CA GLU A 227 13.95 8.33 2.08
C GLU A 227 14.34 9.26 3.24
N GLY A 228 14.18 10.58 3.05
CA GLY A 228 14.40 11.61 4.05
C GLY A 228 13.28 11.75 5.10
N LEU A 229 12.12 11.11 4.92
CA LEU A 229 11.06 11.12 5.93
C LEU A 229 11.60 10.51 7.23
N LYS A 230 11.49 11.24 8.35
CA LYS A 230 12.14 10.86 9.64
C LYS A 230 11.95 9.40 10.03
N LYS A 231 10.72 8.88 9.94
CA LYS A 231 10.41 7.47 10.28
C LYS A 231 10.95 6.48 9.26
N ILE A 232 10.91 6.82 7.97
CA ILE A 232 11.46 5.98 6.89
C ILE A 232 12.98 5.90 7.02
N SER A 233 13.66 7.04 7.16
CA SER A 233 15.10 7.10 7.35
C SER A 233 15.56 6.31 8.57
N ALA A 234 14.82 6.41 9.69
CA ALA A 234 15.10 5.63 10.90
C ALA A 234 14.90 4.12 10.66
N TYR A 235 13.81 3.74 10.01
CA TYR A 235 13.54 2.34 9.66
C TYR A 235 14.62 1.75 8.76
N MET A 236 15.01 2.45 7.69
CA MET A 236 16.04 2.00 6.74
C MET A 236 17.42 1.77 7.37
N LYS A 237 17.70 2.42 8.50
CA LYS A 237 18.94 2.24 9.28
C LYS A 237 18.82 1.13 10.34
N SER A 238 17.64 0.56 10.52
CA SER A 238 17.39 -0.49 11.52
C SER A 238 17.61 -1.88 10.95
N SER A 239 17.80 -2.86 11.82
CA SER A 239 17.90 -4.29 11.44
C SER A 239 16.58 -4.88 10.92
N ARG A 240 15.45 -4.17 11.08
CA ARG A 240 14.15 -4.60 10.53
C ARG A 240 14.03 -4.31 9.04
N PHE A 241 14.85 -3.42 8.49
CA PHE A 241 14.78 -3.05 7.08
C PHE A 241 15.16 -4.24 6.19
N LEU A 242 14.24 -4.64 5.31
CA LEU A 242 14.40 -5.75 4.38
C LEU A 242 14.39 -5.26 2.92
N PRO A 243 15.50 -4.71 2.40
CA PRO A 243 15.60 -4.24 1.02
C PRO A 243 15.85 -5.37 0.02
N ARG A 244 16.36 -6.52 0.48
CA ARG A 244 16.71 -7.69 -0.34
C ARG A 244 16.41 -9.01 0.42
N PRO A 245 16.24 -10.13 -0.29
CA PRO A 245 16.18 -10.25 -1.76
C PRO A 245 14.91 -9.58 -2.32
N LEU A 246 14.94 -9.17 -3.59
CA LEU A 246 13.81 -8.48 -4.23
C LEU A 246 12.65 -9.43 -4.51
N PHE A 247 13.01 -10.63 -4.99
CA PHE A 247 12.11 -11.68 -5.43
C PHE A 247 12.41 -13.00 -4.70
N LEU A 248 11.55 -14.00 -4.91
CA LEU A 248 11.73 -15.34 -4.35
C LEU A 248 12.95 -16.05 -4.96
N LYS A 249 13.44 -17.09 -4.29
CA LYS A 249 14.60 -17.89 -4.71
C LYS A 249 14.51 -18.43 -6.14
N ILE A 250 13.30 -18.68 -6.63
CA ILE A 250 13.01 -19.17 -7.99
C ILE A 250 13.17 -18.12 -9.10
N ALA A 251 13.32 -16.83 -8.77
CA ALA A 251 13.51 -15.79 -9.77
C ALA A 251 14.92 -15.89 -10.40
N MET A 252 15.02 -15.55 -11.68
CA MET A 252 16.30 -15.53 -12.41
C MET A 252 17.13 -14.28 -12.09
N TRP A 253 16.49 -13.22 -11.60
CA TRP A 253 17.16 -12.00 -11.14
C TRP A 253 16.54 -11.50 -9.83
N GLY A 254 17.36 -10.89 -8.97
CA GLY A 254 16.91 -10.29 -7.72
C GLY A 254 16.51 -11.29 -6.61
N ASN A 255 16.89 -12.56 -6.76
CA ASN A 255 16.63 -13.63 -5.79
C ASN A 255 17.65 -13.70 -4.63
N LYS A 256 18.58 -12.75 -4.57
CA LYS A 256 19.62 -12.60 -3.54
C LYS A 256 19.67 -11.15 -3.02
#